data_AF-A0A7K4TEW4-F1
#
_entry.id   AF-A0A7K4TEW4-F1
#
_cell.length_a   1.000
_cell.length_b   1.000
_cell.length_c   1.000
_cell.angle_alpha   90.00
_cell.angle_beta   90.00
_cell.angle_gamma   90.00
#
_symmetry.space_group_name_H-M   'P 1'
#
loop_
_entity.id
_entity.type
_entity.pdbx_description
1 polymer ?
#
loop_
_entity_poly.entity_id
_entity_poly.type
_entity_poly.pdbx_seq_one_letter_code
_entity_poly.pdbx_strand_id
1 'polypeptide(L)'
;MWWPTLLALLVPAVVAQLHPEQELDAQWDIWKKTYRKQYNGEADEVARRLIWEKNLKYINTHNLEHSLGIHTFELAMNYLGDMV
;
A
#
# COMPACT_ATOMS: atom_id res chain seq x y z
N MET A 1 -9.70 -27.59 -24.30
CA MET A 1 -8.44 -27.49 -23.53
C MET A 1 -7.97 -26.04 -23.52
N TRP A 2 -8.54 -25.20 -22.64
CA TRP A 2 -8.22 -23.76 -22.50
C TRP A 2 -7.89 -23.38 -21.05
N TRP A 3 -7.63 -24.37 -20.20
CA TRP A 3 -7.33 -24.16 -18.79
C TRP A 3 -5.89 -23.70 -18.47
N PRO A 4 -4.83 -23.99 -19.27
CA PRO A 4 -3.49 -23.53 -18.93
C PRO A 4 -3.31 -22.02 -19.16
N THR A 5 -4.08 -21.41 -20.06
CA THR A 5 -4.07 -19.96 -20.30
C THR A 5 -4.70 -19.18 -19.14
N LEU A 6 -5.72 -19.74 -18.47
CA LEU A 6 -6.34 -19.14 -17.28
C LEU A 6 -5.38 -19.11 -16.07
N LEU A 7 -4.59 -20.17 -15.88
CA LEU A 7 -3.57 -20.23 -14.81
C LEU A 7 -2.43 -19.24 -15.02
N ALA A 8 -1.97 -19.06 -16.26
CA ALA A 8 -0.87 -18.15 -16.58
C ALA A 8 -1.18 -16.67 -16.30
N LEU A 9 -2.46 -16.28 -16.27
CA LEU A 9 -2.89 -14.90 -16.03
C LEU A 9 -3.12 -14.57 -14.54
N LEU A 10 -3.35 -15.58 -13.70
CA LEU A 10 -3.56 -15.41 -12.26
C LEU A 10 -2.25 -15.24 -11.48
N VAL A 11 -1.16 -15.87 -11.92
CA VAL A 11 0.14 -15.79 -11.24
C VAL A 11 0.72 -14.35 -11.21
N PRO A 12 0.73 -13.59 -12.32
CA PRO A 12 1.28 -12.22 -12.32
C PRO A 12 0.52 -11.27 -11.38
N ALA A 13 -0.80 -11.40 -11.28
CA ALA A 13 -1.63 -10.52 -10.45
C ALA A 13 -1.36 -10.71 -8.95
N VAL A 14 -1.19 -11.96 -8.50
CA VAL A 14 -0.87 -12.27 -7.10
C VAL A 14 0.54 -11.78 -6.74
N VAL A 15 1.51 -11.95 -7.65
CA VAL A 15 2.91 -11.52 -7.43
C VAL A 15 3.01 -9.99 -7.32
N ALA A 16 2.23 -9.25 -8.11
CA ALA A 16 2.19 -7.79 -8.03
C ALA A 16 1.71 -7.26 -6.67
N GLN A 17 0.87 -8.01 -5.94
CA GLN A 17 0.40 -7.62 -4.61
C GLN A 17 1.42 -7.89 -3.48
N LEU A 18 2.52 -8.59 -3.78
CA LEU A 18 3.53 -8.98 -2.80
C LEU A 18 4.79 -8.10 -2.85
N HIS A 19 4.88 -7.18 -3.80
CA HIS A 19 6.03 -6.32 -3.98
C HIS A 19 5.62 -4.85 -3.83
N PRO A 20 6.42 -4.04 -3.12
CA PRO A 20 6.21 -2.59 -3.06
C PRO A 20 6.15 -1.94 -4.43
N GLU A 21 5.27 -0.95 -4.57
CA GLU A 21 5.18 -0.14 -5.78
C GLU A 21 6.37 0.84 -5.86
N GLN A 22 7.20 0.67 -6.90
CA GLN A 22 8.42 1.48 -7.10
C GLN A 22 8.13 2.99 -7.22
N GLU A 23 6.96 3.37 -7.75
CA GLU A 23 6.55 4.78 -7.89
C GLU A 23 6.38 5.48 -6.54
N LEU A 24 6.13 4.72 -5.47
CA LEU A 24 5.88 5.23 -4.13
C LEU A 24 7.17 5.30 -3.27
N ASP A 25 8.33 4.88 -3.78
CA ASP A 25 9.57 4.75 -2.98
C ASP A 25 10.04 6.09 -2.41
N ALA A 26 9.96 7.16 -3.20
CA ALA A 26 10.29 8.50 -2.72
C ALA A 26 9.36 8.93 -1.57
N GLN A 27 8.07 8.58 -1.64
CA GLN A 27 7.10 8.91 -0.59
C GLN A 27 7.34 8.06 0.66
N TRP A 28 7.72 6.78 0.50
CA TRP A 28 8.13 5.91 1.60
C TRP A 28 9.24 6.52 2.42
N ASP A 29 10.30 6.95 1.73
CA ASP A 29 11.50 7.45 2.36
C ASP A 29 11.23 8.78 3.09
N ILE A 30 10.43 9.66 2.49
CA ILE A 30 9.98 10.88 3.15
C ILE A 30 9.15 10.56 4.39
N TRP A 31 8.19 9.64 4.30
CA TRP A 31 7.33 9.26 5.42
C TRP A 31 8.13 8.62 6.57
N LYS A 32 9.02 7.66 6.26
CA LYS A 32 9.93 7.04 7.25
C LYS A 32 10.78 8.09 7.96
N LYS A 33 11.38 9.03 7.22
CA LYS A 33 12.19 10.13 7.79
C LYS A 33 11.35 11.05 8.67
N THR A 34 10.15 11.40 8.23
CA THR A 34 9.22 12.29 8.95
C THR A 34 8.85 11.70 10.31
N TYR A 35 8.54 10.41 10.36
CA TYR A 35 8.13 9.72 11.59
C TYR A 35 9.25 8.92 12.26
N ARG A 36 10.50 9.08 11.81
CA ARG A 36 11.71 8.43 12.33
C ARG A 36 11.58 6.91 12.46
N LYS A 37 10.99 6.27 11.45
CA LYS A 37 10.77 4.82 11.41
C LYS A 37 12.07 4.07 11.18
N GLN A 38 12.23 2.96 11.88
CA GLN A 38 13.37 2.04 11.76
C GLN A 38 12.83 0.62 11.85
N TYR A 39 13.41 -0.28 11.07
CA TYR A 39 12.93 -1.65 10.92
C TYR A 39 14.09 -2.65 11.09
N ASN A 40 13.75 -3.86 11.51
CA ASN A 40 14.74 -4.91 11.78
C ASN A 40 15.08 -5.67 10.49
N GLY A 41 15.77 -4.98 9.58
CA GLY A 41 16.20 -5.52 8.29
C GLY A 41 15.16 -5.41 7.19
N GLU A 42 15.56 -5.85 5.99
CA GLU A 42 14.81 -5.67 4.74
C GLU A 42 13.44 -6.35 4.75
N ALA A 43 13.34 -7.56 5.31
CA ALA A 43 12.08 -8.30 5.34
C ALA A 43 10.99 -7.61 6.19
N ASP A 44 11.36 -7.04 7.35
CA ASP A 44 10.45 -6.25 8.18
C ASP A 44 10.07 -4.96 7.46
N GLU A 45 11.04 -4.26 6.87
CA GLU A 45 10.75 -3.04 6.11
C GLU A 45 9.80 -3.28 4.94
N VAL A 46 10.00 -4.35 4.16
CA VAL A 46 9.11 -4.72 3.05
C VAL A 46 7.71 -5.03 3.56
N ALA A 47 7.57 -5.78 4.66
CA ALA A 47 6.26 -6.06 5.25
C ALA A 47 5.54 -4.77 5.69
N ARG A 48 6.28 -3.84 6.30
CA ARG A 48 5.77 -2.53 6.75
C ARG A 48 5.38 -1.63 5.60
N ARG A 49 6.18 -1.65 4.54
CA ARG A 49 5.94 -0.96 3.28
C ARG A 49 4.63 -1.41 2.62
N LEU A 50 4.38 -2.72 2.56
CA LEU A 50 3.12 -3.25 2.00
C LEU A 50 1.89 -2.84 2.81
N ILE A 51 2.00 -2.80 4.15
CA ILE A 51 0.91 -2.31 5.01
C ILE A 51 0.67 -0.81 4.76
N TRP A 52 1.74 -0.03 4.66
CA TRP A 52 1.67 1.40 4.38
C TRP A 52 1.02 1.71 3.03
N GLU A 53 1.38 0.99 1.96
CA GLU A 53 0.76 1.17 0.63
C GLU A 53 -0.72 0.79 0.64
N LYS A 54 -1.09 -0.29 1.34
CA LYS A 54 -2.48 -0.68 1.54
C LYS A 54 -3.28 0.42 2.24
N ASN A 55 -2.72 1.02 3.30
CA ASN A 55 -3.36 2.11 4.03
C ASN A 55 -3.43 3.39 3.21
N LEU A 56 -2.41 3.70 2.40
CA LEU A 56 -2.45 4.82 1.46
C LEU A 56 -3.58 4.67 0.44
N LYS A 57 -3.74 3.46 -0.12
CA LYS A 57 -4.84 3.15 -1.04
C LYS A 57 -6.20 3.29 -0.35
N TYR A 58 -6.34 2.82 0.88
CA TYR A 58 -7.56 2.99 1.66
C TYR A 58 -7.92 4.47 1.87
N ILE A 59 -6.94 5.29 2.28
CA ILE A 59 -7.12 6.74 2.46
C ILE A 59 -7.57 7.40 1.14
N ASN A 60 -6.93 7.08 0.02
CA ASN A 60 -7.27 7.65 -1.27
C ASN A 60 -8.69 7.30 -1.71
N THR A 61 -9.10 6.03 -1.57
CA THR A 61 -10.46 5.59 -1.88
C THR A 61 -11.49 6.27 -0.97
N HIS A 62 -11.24 6.29 0.35
CA HIS A 62 -12.14 6.94 1.30
C HIS A 62 -12.30 8.44 1.01
N ASN A 63 -11.21 9.15 0.69
CA ASN A 63 -11.29 10.58 0.40
C ASN A 63 -11.94 10.87 -0.95
N LEU A 64 -11.81 9.97 -1.93
CA LEU A 64 -12.61 10.03 -3.15
C LEU A 64 -14.10 9.88 -2.84
N GLU A 65 -14.47 8.90 -2.02
CA GLU A 65 -15.85 8.71 -1.56
C GLU A 65 -16.37 9.92 -0.74
N HIS A 66 -15.53 10.53 0.09
CA HIS A 66 -15.83 11.79 0.78
C HIS A 66 -16.15 12.92 -0.21
N SER A 67 -15.34 13.07 -1.27
CA SER A 67 -15.57 14.09 -2.31
C SER A 67 -16.90 13.90 -3.07
N LEU A 68 -17.44 12.68 -3.06
CA LEU A 68 -18.76 12.33 -3.60
C LEU A 68 -19.89 12.46 -2.56
N GLY A 69 -19.59 12.90 -1.34
CA GLY A 69 -20.55 13.08 -0.25
C GLY A 69 -20.93 11.80 0.51
N ILE A 70 -20.20 10.69 0.31
CA ILE A 70 -20.49 9.41 1.00
C ILE A 70 -20.03 9.46 2.46
N HIS A 71 -18.86 10.05 2.71
CA HIS A 71 -18.31 10.24 4.06
C HIS A 71 -18.38 11.70 4.48
N THR A 72 -18.42 11.95 5.78
CA THR A 72 -18.47 13.30 6.35
C THR A 72 -17.11 13.84 6.81
N PHE A 73 -16.05 13.06 6.63
CA PHE A 73 -14.68 13.41 7.03
C PHE A 73 -13.66 12.86 6.02
N GLU A 74 -12.43 13.33 6.14
CA GLU A 74 -11.29 12.87 5.36
C GLU A 74 -10.28 12.14 6.25
N LEU A 75 -9.47 11.30 5.62
CA LEU A 75 -8.33 10.63 6.23
C LEU A 75 -7.02 11.23 5.70
N ALA A 76 -5.96 11.08 6.48
CA ALA A 76 -4.62 11.45 6.05
C ALA A 76 -3.61 10.41 6.54
N MET A 77 -2.55 10.21 5.77
CA MET A 77 -1.45 9.34 6.15
C MET A 77 -0.76 9.89 7.40
N ASN A 78 -0.58 9.06 8.43
CA ASN A 78 -0.01 9.47 9.72
C ASN A 78 1.04 8.44 10.21
N TYR A 79 1.53 8.62 11.44
CA TYR A 79 2.59 7.77 12.01
C TYR A 79 2.18 6.31 12.22
N LEU A 80 0.89 5.98 12.22
CA LEU A 80 0.35 4.62 12.29
C LEU A 80 0.21 3.97 10.91
N GLY A 81 0.66 4.63 9.84
CA GLY A 81 0.48 4.20 8.45
C GLY A 81 0.98 2.79 8.15
N ASP A 82 1.99 2.28 8.87
CA ASP A 82 2.57 0.94 8.70
C ASP A 82 2.02 -0.12 9.67
N MET A 83 0.88 0.15 10.29
CA MET A 83 0.20 -0.75 11.22
C MET A 83 -1.07 -1.38 10.62
N VAL A 84 -1.36 -2.61 11.08
CA VAL A 84 -2.55 -3.42 10.70
C VAL A 84 -3.76 -3.00 11.51
#